data_AF-G7DYM0-F1
#
_entry.id   AF-G7DYM0-F1
#
_cell.length_a   1.000
_cell.length_b   1.000
_cell.length_c   1.000
_cell.angle_alpha   90.00
_cell.angle_beta   90.00
_cell.angle_gamma   90.00
#
_symmetry.space_group_name_H-M   'P 1'
#
loop_
_entity.id
_entity.type
_entity.pdbx_description
1 polymer ?
#
loop_
_entity_poly.entity_id
_entity_poly.type
_entity_poly.pdbx_seq_one_letter_code
_entity_poly.pdbx_strand_id
1 'polypeptide(L)'
;MAMPCSACRRLASSAEHARRGLSRGLATAAISPDQTSQSRDYDFSSSVKTVQERTPDLPKHLGLLDHVNANLPRPSFASLFERQRNPLRRETEPDRQPLHIGSILAVETFTSSARTSAITFAGVLIGVRRRGVDTTFTLRNLVAKTGTEMKFSINSPLIRSVQVISRARKSKLGDKKRADATQAAKPSVEGEKSAEKLKPLPAVSQIRRARRAKMTYLRHQPKKLPNIASYIKLAARASTLEAERTEATARAASDALTASTKAASGADTKMGSKKKVKVVKMVKGQKPKK
;
A
#
# COMPACT_ATOMS: atom_id res chain seq x y z
N MET A 1 21.85 57.64 -25.46
CA MET A 1 22.78 56.65 -26.04
C MET A 1 22.67 55.39 -25.20
N ALA A 2 21.71 54.50 -25.48
CA ALA A 2 21.69 53.47 -26.53
C ALA A 2 21.88 52.09 -25.86
N MET A 3 20.74 51.46 -25.57
CA MET A 3 20.61 50.04 -25.21
C MET A 3 21.03 49.18 -26.42
N PRO A 4 21.65 48.01 -26.23
CA PRO A 4 21.61 46.95 -27.24
C PRO A 4 20.48 45.96 -26.97
N CYS A 5 19.74 45.76 -28.05
CA CYS A 5 18.53 44.98 -28.23
C CYS A 5 18.81 43.47 -28.36
N SER A 6 17.71 42.74 -28.33
CA SER A 6 17.53 41.30 -28.39
C SER A 6 17.98 40.64 -29.69
N ALA A 7 18.27 39.34 -29.56
CA ALA A 7 18.00 38.28 -30.55
C ALA A 7 18.68 38.39 -31.94
N CYS A 8 19.79 37.68 -32.12
CA CYS A 8 19.99 36.72 -33.23
C CYS A 8 21.42 36.14 -33.21
N ARG A 9 21.58 34.85 -32.88
CA ARG A 9 22.11 33.85 -33.83
C ARG A 9 22.06 32.44 -33.22
N ARG A 10 21.57 31.54 -34.06
CA ARG A 10 21.30 30.13 -33.82
C ARG A 10 22.59 29.30 -33.91
N LEU A 11 22.63 28.28 -33.05
CA LEU A 11 23.02 26.89 -33.28
C LEU A 11 24.43 26.53 -33.79
N ALA A 12 25.01 25.59 -33.01
CA ALA A 12 25.96 24.54 -33.38
C ALA A 12 27.46 24.88 -33.40
N SER A 13 28.12 24.60 -32.27
CA SER A 13 29.25 23.63 -32.20
C SER A 13 29.48 23.34 -30.71
N SER A 14 29.18 22.13 -30.25
CA SER A 14 30.07 20.96 -30.21
C SER A 14 31.06 21.02 -29.05
N ALA A 15 30.75 20.22 -28.03
CA ALA A 15 31.71 19.45 -27.25
C ALA A 15 32.88 20.19 -26.60
N GLU A 16 32.62 20.95 -25.55
CA GLU A 16 33.62 21.25 -24.52
C GLU A 16 32.87 21.61 -23.22
N HIS A 17 33.35 21.15 -22.06
CA HIS A 17 32.77 21.25 -20.70
C HIS A 17 32.13 19.98 -20.09
N ALA A 18 32.53 18.79 -20.55
CA ALA A 18 32.34 17.54 -19.80
C ALA A 18 33.63 17.06 -19.10
N ARG A 19 34.31 17.93 -18.36
CA ARG A 19 35.41 17.54 -17.43
C ARG A 19 35.44 18.45 -16.20
N ARG A 20 34.50 18.25 -15.28
CA ARG A 20 34.74 18.55 -13.86
C ARG A 20 34.67 17.23 -13.11
N GLY A 21 35.86 16.83 -12.65
CA GLY A 21 36.17 15.53 -12.08
C GLY A 21 35.24 15.14 -10.94
N LEU A 22 34.68 13.95 -11.10
CA LEU A 22 34.19 13.10 -10.03
C LEU A 22 35.37 12.66 -9.16
N SER A 23 35.69 13.42 -8.11
CA SER A 23 36.62 12.97 -7.08
C SER A 23 35.95 13.07 -5.71
N ARG A 24 35.28 11.97 -5.35
CA ARG A 24 35.15 11.40 -4.00
C ARG A 24 34.30 10.15 -4.11
N GLY A 25 34.94 9.12 -4.65
CA GLY A 25 34.53 7.74 -4.45
C GLY A 25 34.82 7.35 -3.01
N LEU A 26 33.76 7.01 -2.28
CA LEU A 26 33.77 5.95 -1.28
C LEU A 26 32.47 5.17 -1.50
N ALA A 27 32.48 4.38 -2.57
CA ALA A 27 31.48 3.36 -2.80
C ALA A 27 31.80 2.20 -1.85
N THR A 28 31.16 2.18 -0.68
CA THR A 28 30.97 0.94 0.05
C THR A 28 30.02 0.07 -0.78
N ALA A 29 30.59 -0.82 -1.60
CA ALA A 29 29.84 -1.85 -2.28
C ALA A 29 29.08 -2.65 -1.21
N ALA A 30 27.75 -2.56 -1.23
CA ALA A 30 26.90 -3.41 -0.44
C ALA A 30 27.16 -4.86 -0.88
N ILE A 31 27.64 -5.65 0.07
CA ILE A 31 27.91 -7.08 -0.08
C ILE A 31 26.57 -7.77 -0.41
N SER A 32 26.48 -8.31 -1.62
CA SER A 32 25.46 -9.30 -1.97
C SER A 32 25.72 -10.54 -1.11
N PRO A 33 24.72 -11.06 -0.37
CA PRO A 33 24.92 -12.22 0.49
C PRO A 33 24.82 -13.49 -0.33
N ASP A 34 25.75 -13.72 -1.25
CA ASP A 34 25.89 -15.05 -1.88
C ASP A 34 27.21 -15.22 -2.66
N GLN A 35 28.37 -15.05 -2.03
CA GLN A 35 29.63 -15.47 -2.65
C GLN A 35 30.59 -16.09 -1.65
N THR A 36 31.04 -17.31 -1.98
CA THR A 36 32.12 -18.11 -1.39
C THR A 36 33.38 -17.28 -1.14
N SER A 37 34.11 -17.60 -0.06
CA SER A 37 35.25 -16.85 0.47
C SER A 37 36.37 -16.74 -0.58
N GLN A 38 36.54 -15.55 -1.16
CA GLN A 38 37.67 -15.28 -2.06
C GLN A 38 38.76 -14.53 -1.29
N SER A 39 39.97 -15.08 -1.25
CA SER A 39 41.16 -14.34 -0.81
C SER A 39 41.43 -13.23 -1.82
N ARG A 40 41.46 -11.98 -1.38
CA ARG A 40 41.90 -10.87 -2.24
C ARG A 40 43.40 -10.69 -2.05
N ASP A 41 44.11 -10.62 -3.17
CA ASP A 41 45.53 -10.29 -3.17
C ASP A 41 45.71 -8.83 -2.73
N TYR A 42 46.72 -8.59 -1.90
CA TYR A 42 46.99 -7.29 -1.33
C TYR A 42 47.84 -6.45 -2.29
N ASP A 43 47.43 -5.20 -2.53
CA ASP A 43 47.95 -4.37 -3.62
C ASP A 43 49.47 -4.08 -3.56
N PHE A 44 50.09 -4.17 -2.38
CA PHE A 44 51.50 -3.83 -2.19
C PHE A 44 52.43 -5.04 -2.02
N SER A 45 51.90 -6.25 -1.94
CA SER A 45 52.72 -7.46 -1.86
C SER A 45 51.92 -8.71 -2.24
N SER A 46 52.38 -9.42 -3.26
CA SER A 46 51.75 -10.64 -3.78
C SER A 46 51.87 -11.85 -2.84
N SER A 47 52.75 -11.78 -1.85
CA SER A 47 52.96 -12.83 -0.84
C SER A 47 51.98 -12.75 0.34
N VAL A 48 51.31 -11.61 0.55
CA VAL A 48 50.39 -11.42 1.67
C VAL A 48 48.95 -11.53 1.17
N LYS A 49 48.34 -12.69 1.39
CA LYS A 49 46.91 -12.90 1.15
C LYS A 49 46.13 -12.40 2.36
N THR A 50 45.28 -11.40 2.17
CA THR A 50 44.37 -10.99 3.24
C THR A 50 43.23 -12.00 3.32
N VAL A 51 43.21 -12.80 4.39
CA VAL A 51 42.04 -13.59 4.74
C VAL A 51 41.02 -12.61 5.28
N GLN A 52 39.98 -12.30 4.51
CA GLN A 52 38.80 -11.67 5.10
C GLN A 52 38.17 -12.72 6.01
N GLU A 53 38.44 -12.63 7.31
CA GLU A 53 37.67 -13.36 8.30
C GLU A 53 36.21 -13.00 8.07
N ARG A 54 35.46 -13.96 7.53
CA ARG A 54 34.00 -13.92 7.61
C ARG A 54 33.70 -13.98 9.10
N THR A 55 33.39 -12.82 9.69
CA THR A 55 32.66 -12.84 10.95
C THR A 55 31.49 -13.79 10.73
N PRO A 56 31.40 -14.92 11.46
CA PRO A 56 30.28 -15.83 11.30
C PRO A 56 29.01 -15.00 11.44
N ASP A 57 28.03 -15.24 10.58
CA ASP A 57 26.74 -14.55 10.62
C ASP A 57 26.11 -14.80 11.99
N LEU A 58 26.43 -13.91 12.92
CA LEU A 58 26.00 -13.99 14.30
C LEU A 58 24.47 -14.02 14.25
N PRO A 59 23.81 -15.02 14.86
CA PRO A 59 22.36 -15.11 14.81
C PRO A 59 21.80 -13.78 15.29
N LYS A 60 20.87 -13.18 14.51
CA LYS A 60 20.37 -11.80 14.69
C LYS A 60 19.72 -11.52 16.06
N HIS A 61 19.68 -12.52 16.94
CA HIS A 61 19.04 -12.56 18.24
C HIS A 61 19.93 -13.27 19.28
N LEU A 62 21.20 -12.89 19.45
CA LEU A 62 22.01 -13.45 20.55
C LEU A 62 21.61 -12.92 21.92
N GLY A 63 20.96 -11.76 21.97
CA GLY A 63 20.42 -11.22 23.21
C GLY A 63 19.16 -11.96 23.61
N LEU A 64 19.12 -12.48 24.83
CA LEU A 64 17.88 -12.98 25.45
C LEU A 64 16.74 -11.95 25.31
N LEU A 65 17.05 -10.67 25.51
CA LEU A 65 16.09 -9.57 25.35
C LEU A 65 15.60 -9.42 23.90
N ASP A 66 16.45 -9.60 22.90
CA ASP A 66 16.05 -9.52 21.50
C ASP A 66 15.18 -10.71 21.09
N HIS A 67 15.48 -11.90 21.62
CA HIS A 67 14.65 -13.09 21.44
C HIS A 67 13.26 -12.92 22.07
N VAL A 68 13.21 -12.44 23.33
CA VAL A 68 11.96 -12.10 24.01
C VAL A 68 11.17 -11.07 23.20
N ASN A 69 11.78 -9.96 22.80
CA ASN A 69 11.15 -8.91 22.00
C ASN A 69 10.68 -9.37 20.60
N ALA A 70 11.29 -10.42 20.05
CA ALA A 70 10.85 -11.05 18.80
C ALA A 70 9.60 -11.92 19.00
N ASN A 71 9.49 -12.58 20.16
CA ASN A 71 8.41 -13.52 20.46
C ASN A 71 7.19 -12.88 21.16
N LEU A 72 7.28 -11.64 21.65
CA LEU A 72 6.12 -10.96 22.22
C LEU A 72 4.98 -10.84 21.20
N PRO A 73 3.70 -10.98 21.65
CA PRO A 73 2.56 -10.82 20.77
C PRO A 73 2.54 -9.40 20.19
N ARG A 74 2.45 -9.29 18.87
CA ARG A 74 2.33 -8.01 18.16
C ARG A 74 0.93 -7.86 17.58
N PRO A 75 0.30 -6.69 17.72
CA PRO A 75 -0.96 -6.42 17.05
C PRO A 75 -0.76 -6.36 15.53
N SER A 76 -1.80 -6.69 14.77
CA SER A 76 -1.77 -6.72 13.29
C SER A 76 -1.29 -5.39 12.67
N PHE A 77 -1.65 -4.26 13.30
CA PHE A 77 -1.26 -2.93 12.87
C PHE A 77 0.18 -2.53 13.23
N ALA A 78 0.93 -3.32 14.00
CA ALA A 78 2.31 -2.99 14.40
C ALA A 78 3.23 -2.82 13.19
N SER A 79 3.02 -3.61 12.13
CA SER A 79 3.78 -3.55 10.87
C SER A 79 3.73 -2.17 10.21
N LEU A 80 2.64 -1.42 10.41
CA LEU A 80 2.49 -0.06 9.89
C LEU A 80 3.53 0.90 10.48
N PHE A 81 4.01 0.65 11.70
CA PHE A 81 4.89 1.57 12.41
C PHE A 81 6.36 1.16 12.40
N GLU A 82 6.68 -0.02 11.87
CA GLU A 82 8.03 -0.55 11.82
C GLU A 82 8.97 0.31 10.96
N ARG A 83 10.26 0.25 11.28
CA ARG A 83 11.29 0.88 10.46
C ARG A 83 11.40 0.11 9.14
N GLN A 84 11.42 0.85 8.04
CA GLN A 84 11.73 0.31 6.71
C GLN A 84 13.14 -0.32 6.77
N ARG A 85 13.22 -1.63 7.05
CA ARG A 85 14.48 -2.38 7.06
C ARG A 85 14.86 -2.86 5.66
N ASN A 86 13.90 -3.23 4.82
CA ASN A 86 14.16 -3.67 3.44
C ASN A 86 13.45 -2.79 2.39
N PRO A 87 14.18 -2.17 1.46
CA PRO A 87 13.59 -1.41 0.35
C PRO A 87 12.84 -2.30 -0.65
N LEU A 88 13.27 -3.57 -0.81
CA LEU A 88 12.70 -4.55 -1.74
C LEU A 88 11.25 -4.93 -1.40
N ARG A 89 10.85 -4.85 -0.12
CA ARG A 89 9.49 -5.19 0.34
C ARG A 89 8.41 -4.22 -0.15
N ARG A 90 8.78 -3.11 -0.80
CA ARG A 90 7.84 -2.08 -1.27
C ARG A 90 7.07 -2.49 -2.52
N GLU A 91 7.68 -3.33 -3.35
CA GLU A 91 7.14 -3.68 -4.68
C GLU A 91 6.16 -4.85 -4.58
N THR A 92 6.40 -5.78 -3.67
CA THR A 92 5.58 -6.98 -3.52
C THR A 92 4.25 -6.73 -2.79
N GLU A 93 4.18 -5.75 -1.88
CA GLU A 93 3.03 -5.57 -0.97
C GLU A 93 2.71 -4.09 -0.71
N PRO A 94 1.80 -3.46 -1.49
CA PRO A 94 1.44 -2.06 -1.31
C PRO A 94 0.70 -1.79 0.01
N ASP A 95 -0.03 -2.77 0.53
CA ASP A 95 -0.84 -2.62 1.74
C ASP A 95 0.00 -2.73 3.01
N ARG A 96 1.11 -3.48 2.99
CA ARG A 96 2.05 -3.62 4.11
C ARG A 96 3.14 -2.53 4.15
N GLN A 97 2.98 -1.46 3.37
CA GLN A 97 3.92 -0.35 3.40
C GLN A 97 3.87 0.39 4.75
N PRO A 98 5.03 0.64 5.39
CA PRO A 98 5.04 1.33 6.66
C PRO A 98 4.68 2.79 6.48
N LEU A 99 4.00 3.29 7.50
CA LEU A 99 3.35 4.57 7.54
C LEU A 99 4.39 5.70 7.60
N HIS A 100 4.16 6.70 6.77
CA HIS A 100 4.95 7.93 6.80
C HIS A 100 4.32 8.95 7.74
N ILE A 101 5.16 9.75 8.39
CA ILE A 101 4.73 10.90 9.17
C ILE A 101 3.93 11.85 8.28
N GLY A 102 2.82 12.36 8.81
CA GLY A 102 1.83 13.17 8.11
C GLY A 102 0.62 12.39 7.60
N SER A 103 0.62 11.06 7.68
CA SER A 103 -0.58 10.27 7.39
C SER A 103 -1.67 10.53 8.44
N ILE A 104 -2.94 10.44 8.03
CA ILE A 104 -4.09 10.58 8.92
C ILE A 104 -4.54 9.19 9.35
N LEU A 105 -4.65 9.00 10.66
CA LEU A 105 -5.11 7.78 11.28
C LEU A 105 -6.39 8.02 12.06
N ALA A 106 -7.26 7.02 12.09
CA ALA A 106 -8.29 6.85 13.10
C ALA A 106 -7.89 5.69 14.01
N VAL A 107 -7.83 5.96 15.31
CA VAL A 107 -7.51 4.96 16.33
C VAL A 107 -8.75 4.72 17.16
N GLU A 108 -9.19 3.48 17.23
CA GLU A 108 -10.27 3.06 18.12
C GLU A 108 -9.65 2.53 19.41
N THR A 109 -10.00 3.14 20.53
CA THR A 109 -9.53 2.73 21.85
C THR A 109 -10.69 2.42 22.78
N PHE A 110 -10.58 1.36 23.56
CA PHE A 110 -11.46 1.09 24.68
C PHE A 110 -11.23 2.09 25.80
N THR A 111 -12.32 2.55 26.42
CA THR A 111 -12.29 3.47 27.56
C THR A 111 -11.98 2.77 28.87
N SER A 112 -12.46 1.53 28.99
CA SER A 112 -12.36 0.71 30.19
C SER A 112 -11.74 -0.64 29.84
N SER A 113 -11.08 -1.25 30.82
CA SER A 113 -10.54 -2.61 30.73
C SER A 113 -11.62 -3.66 30.41
N ALA A 114 -12.88 -3.39 30.76
CA ALA A 114 -14.03 -4.24 30.41
C ALA A 114 -14.39 -4.21 28.90
N ARG A 115 -13.72 -3.37 28.10
CA ARG A 115 -13.88 -3.25 26.63
C ARG A 115 -15.32 -3.01 26.17
N THR A 116 -16.15 -2.39 27.01
CA THR A 116 -17.58 -2.16 26.73
C THR A 116 -17.81 -1.00 25.77
N SER A 117 -17.07 0.10 25.93
CA SER A 117 -17.21 1.28 25.08
C SER A 117 -15.88 1.66 24.42
N ALA A 118 -15.97 2.09 23.16
CA ALA A 118 -14.83 2.49 22.35
C ALA A 118 -14.96 3.95 21.92
N ILE A 119 -13.86 4.69 22.00
CA ILE A 119 -13.73 6.05 21.53
C ILE A 119 -12.79 6.03 20.32
N THR A 120 -13.17 6.76 19.27
CA THR A 120 -12.35 6.90 18.06
C THR A 120 -11.66 8.26 18.03
N PHE A 121 -10.33 8.26 18.00
CA PHE A 121 -9.53 9.47 17.83
C PHE A 121 -8.93 9.52 16.42
N ALA A 122 -9.31 10.53 15.66
CA ALA A 122 -8.74 10.78 14.33
C ALA A 122 -7.74 11.95 14.38
N GLY A 123 -6.55 11.76 13.81
CA GLY A 123 -5.51 12.76 13.85
C GLY A 123 -4.38 12.55 12.84
N VAL A 124 -3.59 13.60 12.65
CA VAL A 124 -2.36 13.54 11.85
C VAL A 124 -1.26 12.92 12.68
N LEU A 125 -0.55 11.95 12.11
CA LEU A 125 0.64 11.39 12.70
C LEU A 125 1.78 12.41 12.69
N ILE A 126 2.14 12.93 13.87
CA ILE A 126 3.25 13.88 14.05
C ILE A 126 4.59 13.18 14.25
N GLY A 127 4.59 12.03 14.91
CA GLY A 127 5.83 11.32 15.20
C GLY A 127 5.60 9.93 15.72
N VAL A 128 6.60 9.08 15.52
CA VAL A 128 6.67 7.72 16.05
C VAL A 128 7.97 7.60 16.83
N ARG A 129 7.90 7.13 18.07
CA ARG A 129 9.03 6.76 18.91
C ARG A 129 9.17 5.25 18.86
N ARG A 130 10.24 4.77 18.23
CA ARG A 130 10.50 3.35 18.01
C ARG A 130 11.46 2.82 19.06
N ARG A 131 10.94 2.03 20.01
CA ARG A 131 11.69 1.39 21.12
C ARG A 131 11.27 -0.07 21.31
N GLY A 132 11.10 -0.83 20.21
CA GLY A 132 10.63 -2.22 20.27
C GLY A 132 9.21 -2.33 20.81
N VAL A 133 9.06 -2.92 22.01
CA VAL A 133 7.79 -3.13 22.68
C VAL A 133 7.14 -1.80 23.10
N ASP A 134 7.95 -0.83 23.54
CA ASP A 134 7.49 0.51 23.96
C ASP A 134 7.35 1.49 22.78
N THR A 135 7.00 0.96 21.61
CA THR A 135 6.73 1.77 20.44
C THR A 135 5.49 2.62 20.68
N THR A 136 5.65 3.94 20.52
CA THR A 136 4.57 4.91 20.73
C THR A 136 4.46 5.84 19.53
N PHE A 137 3.25 6.30 19.25
CA PHE A 137 2.99 7.28 18.20
C PHE A 137 2.10 8.40 18.71
N THR A 138 2.26 9.58 18.12
CA THR A 138 1.55 10.80 18.54
C THR A 138 0.71 11.32 17.40
N LEU A 139 -0.58 11.46 17.67
CA LEU A 139 -1.57 12.03 16.77
C LEU A 139 -1.96 13.43 17.23
N ARG A 140 -2.19 14.34 16.29
CA ARG A 140 -2.69 15.70 16.56
C ARG A 140 -3.94 15.99 15.73
N ASN A 141 -4.91 16.64 16.35
CA ASN A 141 -6.11 17.15 15.72
C ASN A 141 -6.39 18.59 16.21
N LEU A 142 -7.19 19.34 15.45
CA LEU A 142 -7.75 20.62 15.86
C LEU A 142 -9.26 20.44 16.03
N VAL A 143 -9.72 20.24 17.26
CA VAL A 143 -11.14 20.03 17.60
C VAL A 143 -11.68 21.33 18.19
N ALA A 144 -12.75 21.89 17.62
CA ALA A 144 -13.34 23.13 18.12
C ALA A 144 -12.32 24.28 18.33
N LYS A 145 -11.37 24.45 17.39
CA LYS A 145 -10.26 25.41 17.44
C LYS A 145 -9.21 25.16 18.54
N THR A 146 -9.36 24.13 19.37
CA THR A 146 -8.35 23.71 20.33
C THR A 146 -7.49 22.59 19.74
N GLY A 147 -6.18 22.66 19.95
CA GLY A 147 -5.24 21.67 19.45
C GLY A 147 -5.12 20.49 20.42
N THR A 148 -5.67 19.34 20.06
CA THR A 148 -5.60 18.12 20.87
C THR A 148 -4.48 17.20 20.39
N GLU A 149 -3.70 16.65 21.32
CA GLU A 149 -2.67 15.66 21.04
C GLU A 149 -2.89 14.41 21.88
N MET A 150 -2.82 13.24 21.25
CA MET A 150 -2.90 11.96 21.93
C MET A 150 -1.70 11.10 21.57
N LYS A 151 -1.11 10.48 22.60
CA LYS A 151 -0.01 9.52 22.45
C LYS A 151 -0.56 8.12 22.73
N PHE A 152 -0.30 7.21 21.81
CA PHE A 152 -0.72 5.81 21.90
C PHE A 152 0.51 4.89 21.93
N SER A 153 0.46 3.85 22.76
CA SER A 153 1.43 2.74 22.76
C SER A 153 0.89 1.64 21.87
N ILE A 154 1.67 1.19 20.88
CA ILE A 154 1.22 0.23 19.87
C ILE A 154 0.74 -1.08 20.50
N ASN A 155 1.48 -1.57 21.49
CA ASN A 155 1.20 -2.83 22.16
C ASN A 155 0.18 -2.70 23.31
N SER A 156 -0.55 -1.58 23.40
CA SER A 156 -1.58 -1.41 24.42
C SER A 156 -2.81 -2.28 24.08
N PRO A 157 -3.31 -3.11 25.03
CA PRO A 157 -4.51 -3.92 24.83
C PRO A 157 -5.79 -3.10 24.75
N LEU A 158 -5.73 -1.81 25.11
CA LEU A 158 -6.87 -0.89 24.98
C LEU A 158 -7.08 -0.44 23.54
N ILE A 159 -6.10 -0.59 22.65
CA ILE A 159 -6.27 -0.24 21.24
C ILE A 159 -6.99 -1.38 20.54
N ARG A 160 -8.18 -1.10 20.01
CA ARG A 160 -8.96 -2.05 19.22
C ARG A 160 -8.43 -2.14 17.80
N SER A 161 -8.33 -0.99 17.13
CA SER A 161 -7.92 -0.94 15.73
C SER A 161 -7.26 0.39 15.37
N VAL A 162 -6.37 0.35 14.37
CA VAL A 162 -5.75 1.54 13.79
C VAL A 162 -6.06 1.54 12.30
N GLN A 163 -6.96 2.42 11.89
CA GLN A 163 -7.38 2.58 10.50
C GLN A 163 -6.61 3.72 9.84
N VAL A 164 -6.08 3.45 8.64
CA VAL A 164 -5.35 4.45 7.86
C VAL A 164 -6.31 5.14 6.89
N ILE A 165 -6.79 6.33 7.27
CA ILE A 165 -7.71 7.12 6.44
C ILE A 165 -7.00 7.65 5.20
N SER A 166 -5.80 8.22 5.38
CA SER A 166 -5.05 8.82 4.28
C SER A 166 -3.56 8.65 4.49
N ARG A 167 -2.90 8.00 3.53
CA ARG A 167 -1.45 7.79 3.53
C ARG A 167 -0.72 8.99 2.94
N ALA A 168 0.33 9.44 3.62
CA ALA A 168 1.20 10.47 3.08
C ALA A 168 2.10 9.90 1.97
N ARG A 169 1.91 10.38 0.74
CA ARG A 169 2.65 9.91 -0.45
C ARG A 169 3.78 10.87 -0.82
N LYS A 170 4.88 10.35 -1.38
CA LYS A 170 5.88 11.22 -2.03
C LYS A 170 5.20 11.88 -3.23
N SER A 171 5.21 13.20 -3.29
CA SER A 171 4.63 13.91 -4.43
C SER A 171 5.43 13.61 -5.70
N LYS A 172 4.77 13.12 -6.75
CA LYS A 172 5.32 12.88 -8.10
C LYS A 172 5.75 14.16 -8.84
N LEU A 173 5.92 15.30 -8.16
CA LEU A 173 6.29 16.56 -8.81
C LEU A 173 7.72 16.53 -9.39
N GLY A 174 8.56 15.56 -8.98
CA GLY A 174 9.83 15.27 -9.65
C GLY A 174 9.72 14.29 -10.82
N ASP A 175 8.66 13.49 -10.88
CA ASP A 175 8.47 12.47 -11.92
C ASP A 175 7.76 13.05 -13.16
N LYS A 176 6.98 14.13 -13.01
CA LYS A 176 6.43 14.85 -14.17
C LYS A 176 7.54 15.47 -15.04
N LYS A 177 8.59 16.05 -14.45
CA LYS A 177 9.78 16.52 -15.21
C LYS A 177 10.52 15.41 -15.97
N ARG A 178 10.34 14.13 -15.60
CA ARG A 178 10.92 12.98 -16.32
C ARG A 178 9.93 12.36 -17.30
N ALA A 179 8.65 12.28 -16.95
CA ALA A 179 7.60 11.80 -17.82
C ALA A 179 7.29 12.78 -18.97
N ASP A 180 7.51 14.08 -18.80
CA ASP A 180 7.38 15.08 -19.86
C ASP A 180 8.58 15.04 -20.83
N ALA A 181 9.74 14.50 -20.41
CA ALA A 181 10.88 14.23 -21.28
C ALA A 181 10.76 12.89 -22.04
N THR A 182 9.91 11.96 -21.57
CA THR A 182 9.60 10.67 -22.21
C THR A 182 8.19 10.66 -22.86
N GLN A 183 7.60 11.84 -23.07
CA GLN A 183 6.34 12.04 -23.80
C GLN A 183 6.53 12.40 -25.28
N ALA A 184 7.72 12.17 -25.84
CA ALA A 184 7.97 12.22 -27.29
C ALA A 184 7.73 10.87 -28.01
N ALA A 185 7.26 9.83 -27.29
CA ALA A 185 6.94 8.53 -27.88
C ALA A 185 5.55 8.06 -27.41
N LYS A 186 4.51 8.73 -27.90
CA LYS A 186 3.17 8.15 -28.02
C LYS A 186 2.89 7.98 -29.52
N PRO A 187 2.70 6.76 -30.05
CA PRO A 187 2.14 6.59 -31.38
C PRO A 187 0.66 7.00 -31.35
N SER A 188 0.31 7.90 -32.24
CA SER A 188 -1.03 8.36 -32.57
C SER A 188 -1.82 7.24 -33.27
N VAL A 189 -2.93 6.83 -32.68
CA VAL A 189 -4.03 6.18 -33.42
C VAL A 189 -5.31 6.92 -33.01
N GLU A 190 -5.96 7.51 -34.02
CA GLU A 190 -7.13 8.38 -33.93
C GLU A 190 -8.44 7.58 -33.94
N GLY A 191 -9.50 8.14 -33.35
CA GLY A 191 -10.89 7.62 -33.34
C GLY A 191 -11.26 6.94 -32.01
N GLU A 192 -12.37 7.19 -31.32
CA GLU A 192 -13.60 7.94 -31.61
C GLU A 192 -14.16 8.54 -30.30
N LYS A 193 -15.01 9.56 -30.46
CA LYS A 193 -15.60 10.41 -29.42
C LYS A 193 -16.90 9.78 -28.92
N SER A 194 -17.04 9.61 -27.60
CA SER A 194 -18.28 9.79 -26.78
C SER A 194 -18.31 8.82 -25.59
N ALA A 195 -17.53 9.12 -24.56
CA ALA A 195 -17.82 8.65 -23.21
C ALA A 195 -17.86 9.88 -22.33
N GLU A 196 -19.05 10.19 -21.83
CA GLU A 196 -19.34 11.17 -20.81
C GLU A 196 -18.28 11.08 -19.72
N LYS A 197 -17.42 12.10 -19.69
CA LYS A 197 -16.24 12.15 -18.85
C LYS A 197 -16.69 12.35 -17.41
N LEU A 198 -17.10 11.26 -16.76
CA LEU A 198 -17.21 11.15 -15.31
C LEU A 198 -15.90 11.72 -14.77
N LYS A 199 -15.97 12.92 -14.21
CA LYS A 199 -14.82 13.55 -13.55
C LYS A 199 -14.32 12.50 -12.58
N PRO A 200 -13.07 12.02 -12.70
CA PRO A 200 -12.57 11.02 -11.77
C PRO A 200 -12.78 11.58 -10.37
N LEU A 201 -13.36 10.77 -9.48
CA LEU A 201 -13.63 11.11 -8.09
C LEU A 201 -12.49 11.98 -7.58
N PRO A 202 -12.77 13.13 -6.94
CA PRO A 202 -11.75 14.12 -6.62
C PRO A 202 -10.61 13.39 -5.94
N ALA A 203 -9.47 13.31 -6.64
CA ALA A 203 -8.33 12.55 -6.16
C ALA A 203 -8.08 13.01 -4.74
N VAL A 204 -8.28 12.12 -3.76
CA VAL A 204 -8.15 12.39 -2.31
C VAL A 204 -6.98 13.33 -2.17
N SER A 205 -7.22 14.57 -1.71
CA SER A 205 -6.19 15.61 -1.71
C SER A 205 -4.93 15.04 -1.06
N GLN A 206 -3.93 14.74 -1.91
CA GLN A 206 -2.93 13.77 -1.51
C GLN A 206 -2.01 14.43 -0.51
N ILE A 207 -1.99 13.91 0.71
CA ILE A 207 -1.10 14.43 1.75
C ILE A 207 0.33 14.14 1.33
N ARG A 208 1.15 15.19 1.25
CA ARG A 208 2.56 15.06 0.89
C ARG A 208 3.31 14.44 2.06
N ARG A 209 4.15 13.45 1.76
CA ARG A 209 5.10 12.88 2.72
C ARG A 209 5.96 13.97 3.32
N ALA A 210 6.00 14.03 4.65
CA ALA A 210 6.89 14.94 5.36
C ALA A 210 8.36 14.61 5.06
N ARG A 211 9.19 15.65 4.88
CA ARG A 211 10.65 15.50 4.77
C ARG A 211 11.31 15.25 6.13
N ARG A 212 10.66 15.69 7.22
CA ARG A 212 11.16 15.54 8.59
C ARG A 212 10.67 14.24 9.22
N ALA A 213 11.46 13.70 10.15
CA ALA A 213 11.10 12.51 10.93
C ALA A 213 9.98 12.77 11.97
N LYS A 214 9.80 14.03 12.40
CA LYS A 214 8.71 14.47 13.26
C LYS A 214 8.18 15.82 12.78
N MET A 215 6.87 16.03 12.85
CA MET A 215 6.20 17.29 12.48
C MET A 215 5.79 18.11 13.71
N THR A 216 6.71 18.28 14.66
CA THR A 216 6.44 19.03 15.91
C THR A 216 6.05 20.48 15.66
N TYR A 217 6.47 21.06 14.53
CA TYR A 217 6.10 22.43 14.12
C TYR A 217 4.60 22.64 13.91
N LEU A 218 3.82 21.58 13.67
CA LEU A 218 2.36 21.67 13.57
C LEU A 218 1.69 22.08 14.89
N ARG A 219 2.43 22.05 16.01
CA ARG A 219 1.98 22.57 17.31
C ARG A 219 1.69 24.06 17.27
N HIS A 220 2.62 24.81 16.68
CA HIS A 220 2.55 26.28 16.62
C HIS A 220 1.84 26.76 15.35
N GLN A 221 1.56 25.87 14.40
CA GLN A 221 1.03 26.21 13.08
C GLN A 221 -0.25 25.41 12.78
N PRO A 222 -1.37 25.71 13.46
CA PRO A 222 -2.64 25.01 13.24
C PRO A 222 -3.15 25.20 11.81
N LYS A 223 -2.83 26.32 11.16
CA LYS A 223 -3.16 26.59 9.75
C LYS A 223 -2.57 25.56 8.77
N LYS A 224 -1.51 24.84 9.15
CA LYS A 224 -0.87 23.81 8.32
C LYS A 224 -1.42 22.40 8.57
N LEU A 225 -2.35 22.24 9.53
CA LEU A 225 -3.03 20.97 9.73
C LEU A 225 -4.08 20.75 8.63
N PRO A 226 -4.15 19.54 8.06
CA PRO A 226 -5.24 19.16 7.17
C PRO A 226 -6.57 19.16 7.93
N ASN A 227 -7.66 19.50 7.24
CA ASN A 227 -9.01 19.37 7.79
C ASN A 227 -9.39 17.88 7.87
N ILE A 228 -9.16 17.26 9.04
CA ILE A 228 -9.35 15.81 9.24
C ILE A 228 -10.80 15.38 8.99
N ALA A 229 -11.78 16.23 9.34
CA ALA A 229 -13.20 15.91 9.16
C ALA A 229 -13.57 15.67 7.69
N SER A 230 -12.94 16.39 6.73
CA SER A 230 -13.18 16.13 5.31
C SER A 230 -12.67 14.77 4.89
N TYR A 231 -11.51 14.33 5.41
CA TYR A 231 -10.96 13.01 5.09
C TYR A 231 -11.79 11.88 5.67
N ILE A 232 -12.34 12.04 6.89
CA ILE A 232 -13.25 11.06 7.48
C ILE A 232 -14.51 10.91 6.61
N LYS A 233 -15.12 12.02 6.19
CA LYS A 233 -16.29 12.00 5.30
C LYS A 233 -15.98 11.33 3.96
N LEU A 234 -14.80 11.62 3.39
CA LEU A 234 -14.36 10.97 2.14
C LEU A 234 -14.12 9.48 2.32
N ALA A 235 -13.51 9.05 3.43
CA ALA A 235 -13.28 7.64 3.72
C ALA A 235 -14.60 6.89 3.95
N ALA A 236 -15.56 7.47 4.68
CA ALA A 236 -16.89 6.90 4.85
C ALA A 236 -17.62 6.72 3.51
N ARG A 237 -17.55 7.72 2.62
CA ARG A 237 -18.11 7.61 1.25
C ARG A 237 -17.38 6.56 0.41
N ALA A 238 -16.06 6.44 0.55
CA ALA A 238 -15.30 5.42 -0.16
C ALA A 238 -15.72 4.02 0.30
N SER A 239 -15.88 3.79 1.60
CA SER A 239 -16.33 2.50 2.13
C SER A 239 -17.75 2.13 1.70
N THR A 240 -18.67 3.10 1.59
CA THR A 240 -20.03 2.81 1.08
C THR A 240 -20.01 2.44 -0.40
N LEU A 241 -19.24 3.17 -1.21
CA LEU A 241 -19.08 2.85 -2.64
C LEU A 241 -18.38 1.50 -2.86
N GLU A 242 -17.41 1.14 -2.02
CA GLU A 242 -16.77 -0.17 -2.05
C GLU A 242 -17.76 -1.28 -1.68
N ALA A 243 -18.62 -1.08 -0.66
CA ALA A 243 -19.68 -2.01 -0.30
C ALA A 243 -20.67 -2.21 -1.45
N GLU A 244 -21.18 -1.13 -2.05
CA GLU A 244 -22.08 -1.18 -3.21
C GLU A 244 -21.45 -1.92 -4.40
N ARG A 245 -20.15 -1.71 -4.65
CA ARG A 245 -19.42 -2.45 -5.69
C ARG A 245 -19.32 -3.94 -5.38
N THR A 246 -19.02 -4.31 -4.13
CA THR A 246 -18.95 -5.72 -3.74
C THR A 246 -20.30 -6.42 -3.88
N GLU A 247 -21.38 -5.74 -3.49
CA GLU A 247 -22.75 -6.24 -3.67
C GLU A 247 -23.10 -6.38 -5.15
N ALA A 248 -22.75 -5.40 -5.99
CA ALA A 248 -22.96 -5.47 -7.43
C ALA A 248 -22.17 -6.63 -8.07
N THR A 249 -20.92 -6.86 -7.65
CA THR A 249 -20.13 -8.01 -8.13
C THR A 249 -20.68 -9.34 -7.64
N ALA A 250 -21.21 -9.41 -6.41
CA ALA A 250 -21.84 -10.61 -5.88
C ALA A 250 -23.14 -10.93 -6.62
N ARG A 251 -23.97 -9.92 -6.93
CA ARG A 251 -25.17 -10.05 -7.77
C ARG A 251 -24.81 -10.50 -9.19
N ALA A 252 -23.81 -9.88 -9.82
CA ALA A 252 -23.34 -10.30 -11.14
C ALA A 252 -22.80 -11.74 -11.14
N ALA A 253 -22.13 -12.17 -10.07
CA ALA A 253 -21.67 -13.54 -9.92
C ALA A 253 -22.83 -14.54 -9.73
N SER A 254 -23.87 -14.20 -8.96
CA SER A 254 -25.07 -15.04 -8.83
C SER A 254 -25.87 -15.12 -10.13
N ASP A 255 -25.95 -14.02 -10.88
CA ASP A 255 -26.63 -13.98 -12.18
C ASP A 255 -25.87 -14.82 -13.22
N ALA A 256 -24.54 -14.84 -13.18
CA ALA A 256 -23.72 -15.70 -14.04
C ALA A 256 -23.89 -17.19 -13.71
N LEU A 257 -23.95 -17.54 -12.42
CA LEU A 257 -24.21 -18.92 -11.98
C LEU A 257 -25.61 -19.39 -12.40
N THR A 258 -26.64 -18.57 -12.20
CA THR A 258 -28.02 -18.91 -12.63
C THR A 258 -28.18 -19.00 -14.15
N ALA A 259 -27.46 -18.16 -14.91
CA ALA A 259 -27.41 -18.30 -16.36
C ALA A 259 -26.74 -19.61 -16.81
N SER A 260 -25.66 -20.03 -16.14
CA SER A 260 -24.95 -21.28 -16.44
C SER A 260 -25.80 -22.54 -16.13
N THR A 261 -26.56 -22.54 -15.03
CA THR A 261 -27.46 -23.66 -14.70
C THR A 261 -28.65 -23.74 -15.65
N LYS A 262 -29.20 -22.60 -16.06
CA LYS A 262 -30.28 -22.56 -17.07
C LYS A 262 -29.79 -23.07 -18.44
N ALA A 263 -28.58 -22.69 -18.87
CA ALA A 263 -27.97 -23.19 -20.09
C ALA A 263 -27.74 -24.73 -20.05
N ALA A 264 -27.33 -25.27 -18.89
CA ALA A 264 -27.19 -26.72 -18.71
C ALA A 264 -28.54 -27.46 -18.74
N SER A 265 -29.59 -26.92 -18.11
CA SER A 265 -30.93 -27.53 -18.10
C SER A 265 -31.70 -27.48 -19.43
N GLY A 266 -31.29 -26.60 -20.36
CA GLY A 266 -31.91 -26.45 -21.68
C GLY A 266 -31.49 -27.50 -22.71
N ALA A 267 -30.49 -28.33 -22.41
CA ALA A 267 -29.94 -29.32 -23.34
C ALA A 267 -30.62 -30.71 -23.27
N ASP A 268 -31.36 -31.02 -22.20
CA ASP A 268 -31.91 -32.37 -21.96
C ASP A 268 -33.36 -32.61 -22.44
N THR A 269 -34.02 -31.64 -23.07
CA THR A 269 -35.43 -31.78 -23.55
C THR A 269 -35.56 -32.10 -25.05
N LYS A 270 -34.66 -32.94 -25.61
CA LYS A 270 -34.80 -33.42 -27.02
C LYS A 270 -34.68 -34.95 -27.23
N MET A 271 -34.90 -35.77 -26.20
CA MET A 271 -35.00 -37.24 -26.31
C MET A 271 -36.30 -37.78 -25.67
N GLY A 272 -37.44 -37.18 -26.00
CA GLY A 272 -38.77 -37.71 -25.68
C GLY A 272 -39.28 -38.64 -26.80
N SER A 273 -38.67 -39.81 -26.95
CA SER A 273 -39.19 -40.86 -27.83
C SER A 273 -40.58 -41.32 -27.34
N LYS A 274 -41.61 -41.11 -28.17
CA LYS A 274 -42.96 -41.68 -27.99
C LYS A 274 -42.90 -43.21 -28.07
N LYS A 275 -42.60 -43.90 -26.96
CA LYS A 275 -42.80 -45.35 -26.88
C LYS A 275 -44.27 -45.62 -26.55
N LYS A 276 -45.06 -45.85 -27.60
CA LYS A 276 -46.43 -46.40 -27.54
C LYS A 276 -46.38 -47.72 -26.76
N VAL A 277 -46.74 -47.71 -25.48
CA VAL A 277 -47.01 -48.94 -24.73
C VAL A 277 -48.36 -49.46 -25.23
N LYS A 278 -48.30 -50.51 -26.05
CA LYS A 278 -49.44 -51.24 -26.58
C LYS A 278 -50.08 -52.00 -25.42
N VAL A 279 -51.25 -51.54 -24.97
CA VAL A 279 -52.10 -52.25 -24.01
C VAL A 279 -52.53 -53.58 -24.65
N VAL A 280 -51.92 -54.68 -24.20
CA VAL A 280 -52.37 -56.03 -24.55
C VAL A 280 -53.52 -56.37 -23.63
N LYS A 281 -54.71 -56.43 -24.22
CA LYS A 281 -55.96 -56.88 -23.63
C LYS A 281 -55.87 -58.41 -23.49
N MET A 282 -55.54 -58.93 -22.30
CA MET A 282 -55.78 -60.35 -21.98
C MET A 282 -57.08 -60.49 -21.19
N VAL A 283 -57.99 -61.23 -21.81
CA VAL A 283 -59.32 -61.59 -21.37
C VAL A 283 -59.26 -62.98 -20.72
N LYS A 284 -60.15 -63.17 -19.72
CA LYS A 284 -60.63 -64.43 -19.13
C LYS A 284 -59.67 -65.20 -18.21
N GLY A 285 -59.90 -65.01 -16.91
CA GLY A 285 -60.70 -65.94 -16.11
C GLY A 285 -59.99 -67.18 -15.56
N GLN A 286 -59.95 -67.28 -14.23
CA GLN A 286 -60.33 -68.49 -13.47
C GLN A 286 -60.28 -68.18 -11.96
N LYS A 287 -61.43 -68.31 -11.29
CA LYS A 287 -61.58 -68.61 -9.84
C LYS A 287 -61.08 -70.06 -9.61
N PRO A 288 -60.63 -70.50 -8.41
CA PRO A 288 -61.48 -70.65 -7.19
C PRO A 288 -60.77 -70.46 -5.83
N LYS A 289 -61.47 -69.97 -4.79
CA LYS A 289 -61.93 -70.73 -3.61
C LYS A 289 -60.99 -71.85 -3.14
N LYS A 290 -60.40 -71.72 -1.95
CA LYS A 290 -61.00 -72.08 -0.65
C LYS A 290 -60.27 -71.33 0.45
#